data_AF-A0A0F8Z8J4-F1
#
_entry.id   AF-A0A0F8Z8J4-F1
#
_cell.length_a   1.000
_cell.length_b   1.000
_cell.length_c   1.000
_cell.angle_alpha   90.00
_cell.angle_beta   90.00
_cell.angle_gamma   90.00
#
_symmetry.space_group_name_H-M   'P 1'
#
loop_
_entity.id
_entity.type
_entity.pdbx_description
1 polymer ?
#
loop_
_entity_poly.entity_id
_entity_poly.type
_entity_poly.pdbx_seq_one_letter_code
_entity_poly.pdbx_strand_id
1 'polypeptide(L)'
;MLKTKFEKAISFLRSKKIVITTHDLVDIDGLISCYAFKNFINLLLKTHQTVICFSEISKHTKSFMKKITLNYPNVDFVFETKIDFLEFDVCLVLDTNNLDQIKYKKELQESEIFIIFIDHHYSPEKDFNRNFSSMNLIIEQYSSTAEIILELHNAFNIEISTSLKI
;
A
#
# COMPACT_ATOMS: atom_id res chain seq x y z
N MET A 1 2.82 -16.82 -11.34
CA MET A 1 2.40 -15.69 -12.21
C MET A 1 2.48 -14.35 -11.50
N LEU A 2 2.00 -14.23 -10.24
CA LEU A 2 2.10 -12.97 -9.47
C LEU A 2 3.55 -12.53 -9.24
N LYS A 3 4.41 -13.47 -8.82
CA LYS A 3 5.85 -13.26 -8.61
C LYS A 3 6.51 -12.56 -9.79
N THR A 4 6.38 -13.12 -10.99
CA THR A 4 6.98 -12.59 -12.22
C THR A 4 6.41 -11.22 -12.62
N LYS A 5 5.15 -10.93 -12.29
CA LYS A 5 4.55 -9.60 -12.51
C LYS A 5 5.15 -8.56 -11.56
N PHE A 6 5.42 -8.93 -10.31
CA PHE A 6 5.86 -8.00 -9.28
C PHE A 6 7.39 -7.87 -9.15
N GLU A 7 8.17 -8.77 -9.77
CA GLU A 7 9.65 -8.74 -9.76
C GLU A 7 10.25 -7.42 -10.24
N LYS A 8 9.66 -6.80 -11.28
CA LYS A 8 10.10 -5.49 -11.79
C LYS A 8 9.94 -4.40 -10.73
N ALA A 9 8.77 -4.34 -10.10
CA ALA A 9 8.50 -3.40 -9.01
C ALA A 9 9.46 -3.64 -7.84
N ILE A 10 9.66 -4.88 -7.41
CA ILE A 10 10.61 -5.21 -6.33
C ILE A 10 12.03 -4.73 -6.64
N SER A 11 12.51 -4.98 -7.87
CA SER A 11 13.84 -4.52 -8.27
C SER A 11 13.95 -3.01 -8.24
N PHE A 12 12.91 -2.30 -8.67
CA PHE A 12 12.84 -0.83 -8.66
C PHE A 12 12.81 -0.25 -7.23
N LEU A 13 12.10 -0.92 -6.31
CA LEU A 13 11.93 -0.49 -4.92
C LEU A 13 13.18 -0.65 -4.05
N ARG A 14 14.21 -1.36 -4.52
CA ARG A 14 15.46 -1.54 -3.75
C ARG A 14 16.10 -0.18 -3.44
N SER A 15 16.40 0.02 -2.15
CA SER A 15 17.06 1.23 -1.64
C SER A 15 16.27 2.53 -1.84
N LYS A 16 14.94 2.44 -2.02
CA LYS A 16 14.04 3.60 -2.12
C LYS A 16 13.43 3.93 -0.76
N LYS A 17 13.20 5.22 -0.52
CA LYS A 17 12.28 5.71 0.53
C LYS A 17 10.87 5.60 0.01
N ILE A 18 10.04 4.86 0.73
CA ILE A 18 8.71 4.44 0.29
C ILE A 18 7.66 5.10 1.17
N VAL A 19 6.65 5.71 0.54
CA VAL A 19 5.38 5.99 1.19
C VAL A 19 4.31 5.05 0.64
N ILE A 20 3.47 4.53 1.52
CA ILE A 20 2.28 3.76 1.20
C ILE A 20 1.05 4.59 1.53
N THR A 21 0.08 4.65 0.62
CA THR A 21 -1.22 5.29 0.83
C THR A 21 -2.34 4.52 0.11
N THR A 22 -3.57 4.99 0.25
CA THR A 22 -4.77 4.39 -0.35
C THR A 22 -5.81 5.48 -0.63
N HIS A 23 -7.03 5.10 -1.00
CA HIS A 23 -8.14 6.02 -1.23
C HIS A 23 -8.53 6.80 0.04
N ASP A 24 -9.25 7.92 -0.12
CA ASP A 24 -9.80 8.71 0.98
C ASP A 24 -10.88 7.92 1.74
N LEU A 25 -11.10 8.25 3.02
CA LEU A 25 -11.99 7.49 3.92
C LEU A 25 -11.64 6.00 3.96
N VAL A 26 -10.38 5.71 4.29
CA VAL A 26 -9.78 4.37 4.30
C VAL A 26 -10.71 3.35 4.95
N ASP A 27 -11.04 2.30 4.20
CA ASP A 27 -11.88 1.21 4.66
C ASP A 27 -11.03 0.12 5.36
N ILE A 28 -11.56 -1.08 5.56
CA ILE A 28 -10.79 -2.15 6.24
C ILE A 28 -9.79 -2.80 5.27
N ASP A 29 -10.14 -2.92 3.98
CA ASP A 29 -9.24 -3.51 2.99
C ASP A 29 -8.03 -2.60 2.75
N GLY A 30 -8.26 -1.33 2.44
CA GLY A 30 -7.18 -0.34 2.30
C GLY A 30 -6.27 -0.27 3.54
N LEU A 31 -6.85 -0.28 4.75
CA LEU A 31 -6.09 -0.29 6.00
C LEU A 31 -5.17 -1.52 6.10
N ILE A 32 -5.76 -2.72 6.06
CA ILE A 32 -5.01 -3.96 6.29
C ILE A 32 -4.03 -4.23 5.15
N SER A 33 -4.42 -3.91 3.92
CA SER A 33 -3.56 -3.98 2.75
C SER A 33 -2.29 -3.16 2.94
N CYS A 34 -2.41 -1.88 3.33
CA CYS A 34 -1.23 -1.04 3.54
C CYS A 34 -0.28 -1.60 4.63
N TYR A 35 -0.80 -2.12 5.74
CA TYR A 35 0.03 -2.68 6.80
C TYR A 35 0.66 -4.03 6.45
N ALA A 36 -0.12 -4.95 5.89
CA ALA A 36 0.39 -6.23 5.42
C ALA A 36 1.47 -6.02 4.35
N PHE A 37 1.25 -5.07 3.45
CA PHE A 37 2.19 -4.78 2.39
C PHE A 37 3.45 -4.05 2.87
N LYS A 38 3.33 -3.13 3.83
CA LYS A 38 4.50 -2.55 4.53
C LYS A 38 5.36 -3.65 5.15
N ASN A 39 4.74 -4.61 5.84
CA ASN A 39 5.45 -5.75 6.42
C ASN A 39 6.15 -6.60 5.35
N PHE A 40 5.41 -6.98 4.29
CA PHE A 40 5.94 -7.71 3.14
C PHE A 40 7.18 -7.03 2.55
N ILE A 41 7.09 -5.74 2.21
CA ILE A 41 8.17 -4.99 1.57
C ILE A 41 9.37 -4.82 2.51
N ASN A 42 9.13 -4.52 3.79
CA ASN A 42 10.22 -4.36 4.76
C ASN A 42 11.00 -5.67 4.96
N LEU A 43 10.30 -6.81 5.05
CA LEU A 43 10.92 -8.13 5.14
C LEU A 43 11.67 -8.48 3.85
N LEU A 44 11.05 -8.29 2.70
CA LEU A 44 11.61 -8.65 1.39
C LEU A 44 12.85 -7.81 1.05
N LEU A 45 12.80 -6.50 1.28
CA LEU A 45 13.87 -5.56 0.94
C LEU A 45 14.87 -5.35 2.07
N LYS A 46 14.60 -5.88 3.27
CA LYS A 46 15.39 -5.64 4.50
C LYS A 46 15.55 -4.13 4.78
N THR A 47 14.47 -3.37 4.60
CA THR A 47 14.42 -1.91 4.81
C THR A 47 13.44 -1.55 5.92
N HIS A 48 13.64 -0.36 6.51
CA HIS A 48 12.72 0.25 7.48
C HIS A 48 12.23 1.63 7.01
N GLN A 49 12.54 2.02 5.77
CA GLN A 49 12.23 3.35 5.22
C GLN A 49 10.87 3.38 4.53
N THR A 50 9.86 2.77 5.16
CA THR A 50 8.50 2.68 4.62
C THR A 50 7.51 3.30 5.60
N VAL A 51 6.86 4.37 5.17
CA VAL A 51 5.88 5.14 5.94
C VAL A 51 4.49 4.88 5.37
N ILE A 52 3.49 4.76 6.24
CA ILE A 52 2.07 4.74 5.84
C ILE A 52 1.50 6.13 6.07
N CYS A 53 0.81 6.66 5.08
CA CYS A 53 0.14 7.95 5.14
C CYS A 53 -1.32 7.80 4.74
N PHE A 54 -2.24 8.22 5.62
CA PHE A 54 -3.68 8.18 5.39
C PHE A 54 -4.30 9.55 5.63
N SER A 55 -5.21 9.97 4.76
CA SER A 55 -5.95 11.22 4.94
C SER A 55 -6.97 11.12 6.06
N GLU A 56 -7.96 10.26 5.86
CA GLU A 56 -9.06 10.05 6.80
C GLU A 56 -9.41 8.58 6.87
N ILE A 57 -9.71 8.10 8.07
CA ILE A 57 -10.15 6.72 8.30
C ILE A 57 -11.67 6.69 8.45
N SER A 58 -12.34 5.76 7.76
CA SER A 58 -13.79 5.59 7.84
C SER A 58 -14.27 5.27 9.26
N LYS A 59 -15.55 5.54 9.55
CA LYS A 59 -16.14 5.23 10.87
C LYS A 59 -16.09 3.73 11.20
N HIS A 60 -16.32 2.88 10.19
CA HIS A 60 -16.31 1.43 10.35
C HIS A 60 -14.88 0.94 10.65
N THR A 61 -13.90 1.45 9.92
CA THR A 61 -12.48 1.15 10.14
C THR A 61 -11.99 1.63 11.51
N LYS A 62 -12.37 2.83 11.96
CA LYS A 62 -12.08 3.29 13.33
C LYS A 62 -12.65 2.35 14.40
N SER A 63 -13.88 1.86 14.19
CA SER A 63 -14.50 0.88 15.09
C SER A 63 -13.75 -0.45 15.10
N PHE A 64 -13.32 -0.91 13.92
CA PHE A 64 -12.50 -2.11 13.76
C PHE A 64 -11.15 -1.96 14.50
N MET A 65 -10.39 -0.89 14.23
CA MET A 65 -9.10 -0.61 14.89
C MET A 65 -9.25 -0.62 16.41
N LYS A 66 -10.26 0.08 16.95
CA LYS A 66 -10.53 0.09 18.40
C LYS A 66 -10.75 -1.31 18.96
N LYS A 67 -11.54 -2.15 18.28
CA LYS A 67 -11.80 -3.54 18.70
C LYS A 67 -10.53 -4.40 18.64
N ILE A 68 -9.70 -4.21 17.62
CA ILE A 68 -8.43 -4.94 17.50
C ILE A 68 -7.49 -4.54 18.63
N THR A 69 -7.25 -3.25 18.86
CA THR A 69 -6.36 -2.78 19.93
C THR A 69 -6.85 -3.20 21.32
N LEU A 70 -8.17 -3.25 21.55
CA LEU A 70 -8.75 -3.76 22.81
C LEU A 70 -8.45 -5.25 23.05
N ASN A 71 -8.56 -6.08 22.01
CA ASN A 71 -8.37 -7.54 22.12
C ASN A 71 -6.91 -7.96 21.95
N TYR A 72 -6.10 -7.12 21.30
CA TYR A 72 -4.70 -7.36 20.98
C TYR A 72 -3.87 -6.10 21.31
N PRO A 73 -3.56 -5.84 22.59
CA PRO A 73 -2.89 -4.60 23.03
C PRO A 73 -1.50 -4.36 22.43
N ASN A 74 -0.90 -5.39 21.83
CA ASN A 74 0.40 -5.29 21.14
C ASN A 74 0.26 -4.84 19.67
N VAL A 75 -0.96 -4.67 19.18
CA VAL A 75 -1.26 -4.12 17.85
C VAL A 75 -1.58 -2.64 18.01
N ASP A 76 -0.66 -1.80 17.54
CA ASP A 76 -0.86 -0.36 17.40
C ASP A 76 -1.14 -0.06 15.92
N PHE A 77 -1.84 1.01 15.58
CA PHE A 77 -2.01 1.43 14.19
C PHE A 77 -1.27 2.75 13.99
N VAL A 78 -0.01 2.69 13.56
CA VAL A 78 0.81 3.88 13.34
C VAL A 78 0.80 4.31 11.88
N PHE A 79 0.33 5.54 11.63
CA PHE A 79 0.32 6.16 10.31
C PHE A 79 0.42 7.68 10.43
N GLU A 80 0.96 8.31 9.40
CA GLU A 80 0.99 9.77 9.28
C GLU A 80 -0.30 10.28 8.66
N THR A 81 -0.75 11.46 9.08
CA THR A 81 -1.88 12.16 8.44
C THR A 81 -1.42 13.26 7.48
N LYS A 82 -0.15 13.63 7.56
CA LYS A 82 0.49 14.62 6.70
C LYS A 82 1.97 14.31 6.60
N ILE A 83 2.47 14.31 5.38
CA ILE A 83 3.89 14.13 5.07
C ILE A 83 4.29 15.11 3.96
N ASP A 84 5.60 15.31 3.79
CA ASP A 84 6.14 15.89 2.57
C ASP A 84 6.51 14.78 1.58
N PHE A 85 5.75 14.68 0.48
CA PHE A 85 5.99 13.66 -0.55
C PHE A 85 7.34 13.84 -1.26
N LEU A 86 7.97 15.03 -1.19
CA LEU A 86 9.31 15.27 -1.74
C LEU A 86 10.41 14.49 -1.00
N GLU A 87 10.15 14.00 0.21
CA GLU A 87 11.13 13.22 0.98
C GLU A 87 11.22 11.74 0.54
N PHE A 88 10.31 11.30 -0.34
CA PHE A 88 10.16 9.91 -0.75
C PHE A 88 10.46 9.75 -2.24
N ASP A 89 10.99 8.58 -2.61
CA ASP A 89 11.30 8.28 -4.00
C ASP A 89 10.10 7.67 -4.75
N VAL A 90 9.21 7.00 -4.01
CA VAL A 90 8.10 6.23 -4.57
C VAL A 90 6.89 6.20 -3.63
N CYS A 91 5.72 6.39 -4.21
CA CYS A 91 4.42 6.20 -3.60
C CYS A 91 3.79 4.89 -4.09
N LEU A 92 3.51 4.00 -3.15
CA LEU A 92 2.76 2.77 -3.39
C LEU A 92 1.30 3.05 -3.00
N VAL A 93 0.42 3.05 -3.99
CA VAL A 93 -1.01 3.28 -3.80
C VAL A 93 -1.73 1.94 -3.82
N LEU A 94 -2.39 1.62 -2.72
CA LEU A 94 -3.10 0.36 -2.55
C LEU A 94 -4.61 0.58 -2.61
N ASP A 95 -5.33 -0.44 -3.07
CA ASP A 95 -6.81 -0.51 -3.05
C ASP A 95 -7.53 0.60 -3.84
N THR A 96 -6.78 1.24 -4.73
CA THR A 96 -7.32 2.11 -5.76
C THR A 96 -6.29 2.32 -6.84
N ASN A 97 -6.74 2.31 -8.08
CA ASN A 97 -5.97 2.72 -9.26
C ASN A 97 -6.41 4.09 -9.79
N ASN A 98 -7.25 4.81 -9.04
CA ASN A 98 -7.79 6.10 -9.43
C ASN A 98 -7.25 7.21 -8.52
N LEU A 99 -6.33 8.03 -9.04
CA LEU A 99 -5.78 9.18 -8.31
C LEU A 99 -6.85 10.16 -7.82
N ASP A 100 -8.02 10.24 -8.48
CA ASP A 100 -9.13 11.10 -8.03
C ASP A 100 -9.73 10.66 -6.70
N GLN A 101 -9.53 9.40 -6.30
CA GLN A 101 -9.97 8.87 -5.01
C GLN A 101 -8.95 9.13 -3.90
N ILE A 102 -7.75 9.63 -4.21
CA ILE A 102 -6.71 9.89 -3.23
C ILE A 102 -6.77 11.36 -2.83
N LYS A 103 -6.88 11.63 -1.52
CA LYS A 103 -6.92 13.00 -1.00
C LYS A 103 -5.68 13.82 -1.39
N TYR A 104 -4.52 13.18 -1.39
CA TYR A 104 -3.21 13.77 -1.68
C TYR A 104 -2.89 13.89 -3.17
N LYS A 105 -3.89 13.81 -4.06
CA LYS A 105 -3.68 13.85 -5.51
C LYS A 105 -2.81 15.03 -5.93
N LYS A 106 -3.08 16.22 -5.39
CA LYS A 106 -2.37 17.44 -5.76
C LYS A 106 -0.90 17.37 -5.34
N GLU A 107 -0.65 16.96 -4.10
CA GLU A 107 0.68 16.79 -3.52
C GLU A 107 1.49 15.72 -4.27
N LEU A 108 0.86 14.61 -4.66
CA LEU A 108 1.47 13.58 -5.49
C LEU A 108 1.83 14.10 -6.89
N GLN A 109 0.98 14.95 -7.48
CA GLN A 109 1.26 15.55 -8.79
C GLN A 109 2.39 16.59 -8.72
N GLU A 110 2.42 17.41 -7.66
CA GLU A 110 3.41 18.46 -7.44
C GLU A 110 4.79 17.91 -7.04
N SER A 111 4.83 16.83 -6.26
CA SER A 111 6.09 16.22 -5.78
C SER A 111 6.87 15.45 -6.85
N GLU A 112 6.24 15.16 -7.97
CA GLU A 112 6.83 14.34 -9.05
C GLU A 112 7.23 12.91 -8.63
N ILE A 113 6.71 12.44 -7.50
CA ILE A 113 7.00 11.11 -6.96
C ILE A 113 6.55 10.01 -7.92
N PHE A 114 7.32 8.93 -7.98
CA PHE A 114 6.96 7.77 -8.79
C PHE A 114 5.78 7.02 -8.17
N ILE A 115 4.78 6.60 -8.94
CA ILE A 115 3.57 5.95 -8.41
C ILE A 115 3.46 4.51 -8.93
N ILE A 116 3.22 3.56 -8.03
CA ILE A 116 2.88 2.17 -8.35
C ILE A 116 1.56 1.81 -7.70
N PHE A 117 0.64 1.25 -8.48
CA PHE A 117 -0.67 0.80 -8.01
C PHE A 117 -0.68 -0.69 -7.69
N ILE A 118 -1.33 -1.07 -6.60
CA ILE A 118 -1.68 -2.44 -6.24
C ILE A 118 -3.15 -2.48 -5.89
N ASP A 119 -3.96 -3.08 -6.73
CA ASP A 119 -5.40 -2.92 -6.66
C ASP A 119 -6.14 -4.11 -7.29
N HIS A 120 -7.38 -4.32 -6.90
CA HIS A 120 -8.25 -5.33 -7.47
C HIS A 120 -9.45 -4.73 -8.21
N HIS A 121 -9.65 -3.42 -8.18
CA HIS A 121 -10.71 -2.78 -8.95
C HIS A 121 -10.41 -2.76 -10.46
N TYR A 122 -11.48 -2.76 -11.26
CA TYR A 122 -11.38 -2.57 -12.71
C TYR A 122 -10.62 -1.29 -13.04
N SER A 123 -9.66 -1.39 -13.96
CA SER A 123 -8.91 -0.25 -14.46
C SER A 123 -8.94 -0.23 -15.98
N PRO A 124 -9.66 0.71 -16.61
CA PRO A 124 -9.38 1.02 -18.00
C PRO A 124 -7.99 1.66 -18.02
N GLU A 125 -7.05 1.15 -18.82
CA GLU A 125 -5.64 1.60 -18.85
C GLU A 125 -5.53 3.13 -18.76
N LYS A 126 -4.86 3.61 -17.72
CA LYS A 126 -4.49 5.02 -17.57
C LYS A 126 -2.98 5.11 -17.46
N ASP A 127 -2.33 5.43 -18.57
CA ASP A 127 -0.93 5.85 -18.53
C ASP A 127 -0.87 7.28 -17.95
N PHE A 128 -0.29 7.40 -16.77
CA PHE A 128 0.13 8.69 -16.22
C PHE A 128 1.63 8.84 -16.47
N ASN A 129 2.11 10.06 -16.74
CA ASN A 129 3.52 10.34 -17.07
C ASN A 129 4.56 9.79 -16.07
N ARG A 130 4.14 9.37 -14.86
CA ARG A 130 4.98 8.88 -13.75
C ARG A 130 4.51 7.54 -13.18
N ASN A 131 3.75 6.81 -13.98
CA ASN A 131 3.31 5.46 -13.71
C ASN A 131 3.76 4.59 -14.88
N PHE A 132 4.74 3.72 -14.64
CA PHE A 132 5.02 2.66 -15.60
C PHE A 132 4.00 1.56 -15.34
N SER A 133 2.97 1.49 -16.19
CA SER A 133 1.89 0.49 -16.12
C SER A 133 2.42 -0.93 -15.91
N SER A 134 3.59 -1.25 -16.49
CA SER A 134 4.30 -2.52 -16.32
C SER A 134 4.77 -2.87 -14.89
N MET A 135 4.77 -1.92 -13.94
CA MET A 135 5.08 -2.14 -12.53
C MET A 135 3.83 -2.17 -11.64
N ASN A 136 2.67 -1.80 -12.16
CA ASN A 136 1.42 -1.93 -11.42
C ASN A 136 1.03 -3.39 -11.27
N LEU A 137 0.34 -3.69 -10.17
CA LEU A 137 -0.27 -4.97 -9.90
C LEU A 137 -1.78 -4.79 -9.74
N ILE A 138 -2.48 -4.64 -10.87
CA ILE A 138 -3.93 -4.50 -10.91
C ILE A 138 -4.52 -5.83 -11.37
N ILE A 139 -5.31 -6.47 -10.50
CA ILE A 139 -5.76 -7.85 -10.73
C ILE A 139 -7.21 -8.05 -10.25
N GLU A 140 -8.16 -7.95 -11.18
CA GLU A 140 -9.61 -7.97 -10.92
C GLU A 140 -10.17 -9.29 -10.39
N GLN A 141 -9.47 -10.41 -10.58
CA GLN A 141 -9.95 -11.71 -10.10
C GLN A 141 -9.88 -11.90 -8.58
N TYR A 142 -9.19 -11.00 -7.87
CA TYR A 142 -9.07 -11.06 -6.41
C TYR A 142 -10.23 -10.32 -5.73
N SER A 143 -10.69 -10.86 -4.61
CA SER A 143 -11.82 -10.30 -3.88
C SER A 143 -11.49 -9.03 -3.11
N SER A 144 -10.20 -8.82 -2.82
CA SER A 144 -9.66 -7.69 -2.06
C SER A 144 -8.19 -7.45 -2.40
N THR A 145 -7.71 -6.24 -2.12
CA THR A 145 -6.28 -5.93 -2.20
C THR A 145 -5.48 -6.73 -1.16
N ALA A 146 -6.07 -7.02 0.01
CA ALA A 146 -5.44 -7.86 1.02
C ALA A 146 -5.18 -9.28 0.52
N GLU A 147 -6.05 -9.84 -0.32
CA GLU A 147 -5.86 -11.16 -0.94
C GLU A 147 -4.66 -11.16 -1.90
N ILE A 148 -4.49 -10.10 -2.69
CA ILE A 148 -3.30 -9.93 -3.56
C ILE A 148 -2.02 -9.96 -2.72
N ILE A 149 -2.02 -9.29 -1.56
CA ILE A 149 -0.85 -9.21 -0.68
C ILE A 149 -0.56 -10.55 0.00
N LEU A 150 -1.59 -11.28 0.43
CA LEU A 150 -1.43 -12.64 0.93
C LEU A 150 -0.78 -13.55 -0.13
N GLU A 151 -1.23 -13.44 -1.38
CA GLU A 151 -0.65 -14.19 -2.49
C GLU A 151 0.80 -13.77 -2.80
N LEU A 152 1.17 -12.51 -2.58
CA LEU A 152 2.56 -12.08 -2.63
C LEU A 152 3.40 -12.74 -1.52
N HIS A 153 2.92 -12.75 -0.27
CA HIS A 153 3.59 -13.46 0.82
C HIS A 153 3.85 -14.93 0.45
N ASN A 154 2.82 -15.62 -0.03
CA ASN A 154 2.90 -17.01 -0.49
C ASN A 154 3.91 -17.18 -1.64
N ALA A 155 3.83 -16.35 -2.67
CA ALA A 155 4.67 -16.47 -3.86
C ALA A 155 6.16 -16.20 -3.61
N PHE A 156 6.48 -15.41 -2.58
CA PHE A 156 7.85 -15.09 -2.18
C PHE A 156 8.34 -15.90 -0.97
N ASN A 157 7.53 -16.82 -0.43
CA ASN A 157 7.81 -17.57 0.80
C ASN A 157 8.20 -16.65 1.97
N ILE A 158 7.46 -15.56 2.14
CA ILE A 158 7.64 -14.63 3.26
C ILE A 158 6.53 -14.91 4.27
N GLU A 159 6.90 -15.36 5.46
CA GLU A 159 5.94 -15.60 6.52
C GLU A 159 5.31 -14.29 7.02
N ILE A 160 3.99 -14.31 7.21
CA ILE A 160 3.28 -13.23 7.88
C ILE A 160 3.58 -13.38 9.38
N SER A 161 4.36 -12.46 9.94
CA SER A 161 4.65 -12.51 11.37
C SER A 161 3.37 -12.25 12.18
N THR A 162 3.08 -13.09 13.17
CA THR A 162 1.99 -12.87 14.14
C THR A 162 2.16 -11.58 14.93
N SER A 163 3.39 -11.10 15.06
CA SER A 163 3.74 -9.77 15.56
C SER A 163 3.79 -8.75 14.42
N LEU A 164 2.68 -8.57 13.69
CA LEU A 164 2.50 -7.30 13.00
C LEU A 164 2.46 -6.23 14.12
N LYS A 165 3.64 -5.71 14.49
CA LYS A 165 3.74 -4.38 15.08
C LYS A 165 3.37 -3.44 13.93
N ILE A 166 2.07 -3.33 13.73
CA ILE A 166 1.40 -2.33 12.91
C ILE A 166 1.78 -0.95 13.49
#